data_AF-A0A9Q9T5C0-F1
#
_entry.id   AF-A0A9Q9T5C0-F1
#
_cell.length_a   1.000
_cell.length_b   1.000
_cell.length_c   1.000
_cell.angle_alpha   90.00
_cell.angle_beta   90.00
_cell.angle_gamma   90.00
#
_symmetry.space_group_name_H-M   'P 1'
#
loop_
_entity.id
_entity.type
_entity.pdbx_description
1 polymer ?
#
loop_
_entity_poly.entity_id
_entity_poly.type
_entity_poly.pdbx_seq_one_letter_code
_entity_poly.pdbx_strand_id
1 'polypeptide(L)'
;MIILDAAHNPHGARSLASTLADLAQGHVVIAVLGVLADEDAAGIVNALSTAVDHFIITASHPDRAVPPAKLANLVSEVVGKDRVTVAPDTSDALTQARRQLEQASSRNDGLIVVTGSITLIGEALDILDPAARLSTNDGS
;
A
#
# COMPACT_ATOMS: atom_id res chain seq x y z
N MET A 1 0.61 -9.85 -8.84
CA MET A 1 1.30 -10.35 -7.61
C MET A 1 1.03 -9.39 -6.45
N ILE A 2 1.07 -9.84 -5.18
CA ILE A 2 0.99 -8.94 -4.01
C ILE A 2 2.31 -9.02 -3.22
N ILE A 3 2.87 -7.86 -2.88
CA ILE A 3 4.08 -7.67 -2.06
C ILE A 3 3.66 -6.99 -0.76
N LEU A 4 4.22 -7.45 0.37
CA LEU A 4 4.07 -6.81 1.68
C LEU A 4 5.45 -6.27 2.09
N ASP A 5 5.57 -4.96 2.35
CA ASP A 5 6.84 -4.33 2.71
C ASP A 5 6.67 -3.28 3.81
N ALA A 6 7.47 -3.40 4.88
CA ALA A 6 7.37 -2.57 6.07
C ALA A 6 8.07 -1.20 5.97
N ALA A 7 8.34 -0.68 4.75
CA ALA A 7 8.82 0.66 4.56
C ALA A 7 7.86 1.70 5.17
N HIS A 8 8.31 2.34 6.23
CA HIS A 8 7.55 3.31 7.03
C HIS A 8 8.39 4.58 7.30
N ASN A 9 9.45 4.77 6.51
CA ASN A 9 10.28 5.97 6.51
C ASN A 9 10.83 6.24 5.09
N PRO A 10 11.35 7.44 4.80
CA PRO A 10 11.77 7.80 3.45
C PRO A 10 12.94 6.96 2.92
N HIS A 11 13.82 6.46 3.79
CA HIS A 11 14.94 5.61 3.38
C HIS A 11 14.45 4.24 2.92
N GLY A 12 13.61 3.58 3.73
CA GLY A 12 12.98 2.31 3.37
C GLY A 12 12.12 2.44 2.12
N ALA A 13 11.35 3.53 1.99
CA ALA A 13 10.51 3.78 0.83
C ALA A 13 11.33 3.93 -0.47
N ARG A 14 12.54 4.52 -0.42
CA ARG A 14 13.44 4.57 -1.59
C ARG A 14 13.96 3.19 -1.97
N SER A 15 14.33 2.37 -1.00
CA SER A 15 14.74 0.98 -1.24
C SER A 15 13.61 0.15 -1.84
N LEU A 16 12.39 0.34 -1.34
CA LEU A 16 11.18 -0.27 -1.89
C LEU A 16 10.94 0.21 -3.34
N ALA A 17 11.02 1.51 -3.60
CA ALA A 17 10.83 2.05 -4.95
C ALA A 17 11.83 1.47 -5.97
N SER A 18 13.09 1.32 -5.59
CA SER A 18 14.10 0.65 -6.44
C SER A 18 13.72 -0.80 -6.73
N THR A 19 13.32 -1.54 -5.69
CA THR A 19 12.89 -2.93 -5.82
C THR A 19 11.66 -3.06 -6.72
N LEU A 20 10.69 -2.16 -6.57
CA LEU A 20 9.47 -2.15 -7.39
C LEU A 20 9.80 -1.86 -8.86
N ALA A 21 10.72 -0.94 -9.16
CA ALA A 21 11.14 -0.67 -10.53
C ALA A 21 11.73 -1.93 -11.20
N ASP A 22 12.56 -2.68 -10.47
CA ASP A 22 13.18 -3.91 -10.98
C ASP A 22 12.16 -5.06 -11.14
N LEU A 23 11.24 -5.21 -10.17
CA LEU A 23 10.23 -6.27 -10.19
C LEU A 23 9.12 -6.02 -11.21
N ALA A 24 8.70 -4.76 -11.35
CA ALA A 24 7.60 -4.40 -12.22
C ALA A 24 7.95 -4.56 -13.69
N GLN A 25 9.21 -4.39 -14.10
CA GLN A 25 9.65 -4.53 -15.50
C GLN A 25 8.79 -3.71 -16.49
N GLY A 26 8.27 -2.56 -16.05
CA GLY A 26 7.38 -1.69 -16.83
C GLY A 26 5.88 -2.04 -16.75
N HIS A 27 5.49 -3.05 -15.94
CA HIS A 27 4.11 -3.34 -15.61
C HIS A 27 3.56 -2.40 -14.53
N VAL A 28 2.24 -2.33 -14.45
CA VAL A 28 1.52 -1.44 -13.53
C VAL A 28 1.80 -1.81 -12.07
N VAL A 29 2.04 -0.80 -11.24
CA VAL A 29 2.22 -0.92 -9.78
C VAL A 29 1.13 -0.14 -9.05
N ILE A 30 0.37 -0.83 -8.21
CA ILE A 30 -0.64 -0.24 -7.34
C ILE A 30 -0.16 -0.32 -5.89
N ALA A 31 -0.08 0.81 -5.18
CA ALA A 31 0.26 0.82 -3.76
C ALA A 31 -1.01 0.93 -2.91
N VAL A 32 -1.17 0.00 -1.95
CA VAL A 32 -2.04 0.18 -0.80
C VAL A 32 -1.21 0.81 0.31
N LEU A 33 -1.52 2.06 0.66
CA LEU A 33 -0.71 2.87 1.56
C LEU A 33 -1.53 3.36 2.75
N GLY A 34 -0.98 3.14 3.95
CA GLY A 34 -1.40 3.80 5.18
C GLY A 34 -0.15 4.10 6.01
N VAL A 35 -0.09 5.26 6.64
CA VAL A 35 1.11 5.76 7.33
C VAL A 35 0.74 6.20 8.74
N LEU A 36 1.60 5.94 9.73
CA LEU A 36 1.37 6.37 11.10
C LEU A 36 1.62 7.88 11.27
N ALA A 37 0.94 8.51 12.23
CA ALA A 37 0.96 9.96 12.40
C ALA A 37 2.34 10.52 12.85
N ASP A 38 3.19 9.68 13.43
CA ASP A 38 4.55 10.00 13.86
C ASP A 38 5.62 9.76 12.77
N GLU A 39 5.23 9.30 11.59
CA GLU A 39 6.12 9.00 10.48
C GLU A 39 6.14 10.12 9.43
N ASP A 40 7.21 10.16 8.63
CA ASP A 40 7.36 11.12 7.54
C ASP A 40 6.59 10.67 6.29
N ALA A 41 5.27 10.87 6.32
CA ALA A 41 4.38 10.57 5.21
C ALA A 41 4.79 11.27 3.90
N ALA A 42 5.25 12.52 3.99
CA ALA A 42 5.67 13.30 2.81
C ALA A 42 6.91 12.68 2.15
N GLY A 43 7.93 12.33 2.95
CA GLY A 43 9.14 11.70 2.44
C GLY A 43 8.90 10.29 1.91
N ILE A 44 7.99 9.52 2.51
CA ILE A 44 7.58 8.20 2.00
C ILE A 44 6.90 8.34 0.63
N VAL A 45 5.89 9.21 0.52
CA VAL A 45 5.15 9.42 -0.73
C VAL A 45 6.07 9.93 -1.83
N ASN A 46 6.94 10.89 -1.53
CA ASN A 46 7.91 11.40 -2.49
C ASN A 46 8.83 10.28 -3.02
N ALA A 47 9.29 9.39 -2.14
CA ALA A 47 10.15 8.27 -2.54
C ALA A 47 9.44 7.24 -3.44
N LEU A 48 8.13 7.03 -3.24
CA LEU A 48 7.33 6.07 -4.01
C LEU A 48 6.74 6.65 -5.31
N SER A 49 6.67 7.98 -5.42
CA SER A 49 5.89 8.70 -6.44
C SER A 49 6.17 8.31 -7.90
N THR A 50 7.42 7.91 -8.20
CA THR A 50 7.85 7.52 -9.55
C THR A 50 7.78 6.02 -9.81
N ALA A 51 7.64 5.20 -8.77
CA ALA A 51 7.63 3.73 -8.87
C ALA A 51 6.22 3.12 -8.76
N VAL A 52 5.23 3.93 -8.40
CA VAL A 52 3.83 3.51 -8.19
C VAL A 52 2.93 4.26 -9.15
N ASP A 53 2.13 3.56 -9.93
CA ASP A 53 1.19 4.17 -10.88
C ASP A 53 -0.07 4.71 -10.19
N HIS A 54 -0.58 3.99 -9.18
CA HIS A 54 -1.80 4.38 -8.45
C HIS A 54 -1.69 4.08 -6.96
N PHE A 55 -2.25 4.97 -6.14
CA PHE A 55 -2.29 4.82 -4.68
C PHE A 55 -3.73 4.59 -4.21
N ILE A 56 -3.93 3.52 -3.47
CA ILE A 56 -5.13 3.25 -2.67
C ILE A 56 -4.80 3.57 -1.22
N ILE A 57 -5.40 4.64 -0.70
CA ILE A 57 -5.14 5.16 0.63
C ILE A 57 -6.13 4.56 1.61
N THR A 58 -5.62 4.00 2.70
CA THR A 58 -6.44 3.46 3.80
C THR A 58 -5.70 3.62 5.12
N ALA A 59 -6.31 3.19 6.22
CA ALA A 59 -5.68 3.15 7.53
C ALA A 59 -6.08 1.88 8.27
N SER A 60 -5.06 1.16 8.74
CA SER A 60 -5.19 0.21 9.85
C SER A 60 -5.08 1.01 11.16
N HIS A 61 -5.97 0.76 12.11
CA HIS A 61 -5.99 1.44 13.42
C HIS A 61 -6.02 2.99 13.33
N PRO A 62 -7.18 3.58 13.00
CA PRO A 62 -7.29 5.00 12.65
C PRO A 62 -6.86 5.98 13.74
N ASP A 63 -6.84 5.57 15.02
CA ASP A 63 -6.43 6.42 16.15
C ASP A 63 -4.95 6.82 16.12
N ARG A 64 -4.10 6.04 15.43
CA ARG A 64 -2.65 6.29 15.33
C ARG A 64 -2.19 6.62 13.91
N ALA A 65 -3.06 6.45 12.93
CA ALA A 65 -2.75 6.68 11.53
C ALA A 65 -2.92 8.16 11.15
N VAL A 66 -2.24 8.60 10.09
CA VAL A 66 -2.67 9.80 9.38
C VAL A 66 -4.08 9.53 8.82
N PRO A 67 -5.07 10.43 9.05
CA PRO A 67 -6.41 10.23 8.51
C PRO A 67 -6.36 10.00 6.99
N PRO A 68 -7.02 8.97 6.43
CA PRO A 68 -6.92 8.62 5.01
C PRO A 68 -7.19 9.79 4.06
N ALA A 69 -8.17 10.64 4.37
CA ALA A 69 -8.46 11.84 3.57
C ALA A 69 -7.30 12.85 3.57
N LYS A 70 -6.61 13.02 4.71
CA LYS A 70 -5.44 13.92 4.82
C LYS A 70 -4.24 13.34 4.06
N LEU A 71 -4.01 12.04 4.20
CA LEU A 71 -2.95 11.35 3.46
C LEU A 71 -3.21 11.38 1.95
N ALA A 72 -4.46 11.17 1.51
CA ALA A 72 -4.83 11.23 0.11
C ALA A 72 -4.64 12.62 -0.51
N ASN A 73 -4.91 13.70 0.24
CA ASN A 73 -4.61 15.05 -0.22
C ASN A 73 -3.11 15.24 -0.44
N LEU A 74 -2.28 14.84 0.54
CA LEU A 74 -0.83 14.90 0.42
C LEU A 74 -0.33 14.09 -0.79
N VAL A 75 -0.85 12.88 -0.99
CA VAL A 75 -0.46 12.03 -2.13
C VAL A 75 -0.88 12.69 -3.45
N SER A 76 -2.09 13.24 -3.50
CA SER A 76 -2.62 13.92 -4.69
C SER A 76 -1.80 15.15 -5.08
N GLU A 77 -1.22 15.88 -4.11
CA GLU A 77 -0.32 17.01 -4.37
C GLU A 77 0.97 16.59 -5.07
N VAL A 78 1.44 15.35 -4.84
CA VAL A 78 2.69 14.83 -5.42
C VAL A 78 2.44 14.14 -6.76
N VAL A 79 1.40 13.31 -6.86
CA VAL A 79 1.19 12.43 -8.03
C VAL A 79 0.02 12.83 -8.92
N GLY A 80 -0.81 13.77 -8.48
CA GLY A 80 -2.06 14.14 -9.14
C GLY A 80 -3.24 13.32 -8.62
N LYS A 81 -4.41 13.97 -8.53
CA LYS A 81 -5.64 13.40 -7.95
C LYS A 81 -6.13 12.14 -8.66
N ASP A 82 -5.92 12.02 -9.97
CA ASP A 82 -6.40 10.89 -10.77
C ASP A 82 -5.69 9.57 -10.43
N ARG A 83 -4.55 9.64 -9.73
CA ARG A 83 -3.75 8.49 -9.29
C ARG A 83 -4.02 8.10 -7.83
N VAL A 84 -5.09 8.61 -7.22
CA VAL A 84 -5.38 8.42 -5.80
C VAL A 84 -6.84 8.01 -5.59
N THR A 85 -7.04 6.90 -4.87
CA THR A 85 -8.35 6.48 -4.36
C THR A 85 -8.28 6.31 -2.85
N VAL A 86 -9.38 6.58 -2.15
CA VAL A 86 -9.50 6.31 -0.71
C VAL A 86 -10.40 5.11 -0.50
N ALA A 87 -9.96 4.19 0.34
CA ALA A 87 -10.73 3.01 0.76
C ALA A 87 -11.02 3.09 2.27
N PRO A 88 -12.22 2.68 2.72
CA PRO A 88 -12.65 2.77 4.11
C PRO A 88 -11.87 1.84 5.05
N ASP A 89 -11.39 0.70 4.55
CA ASP A 89 -10.65 -0.29 5.33
C ASP A 89 -9.66 -1.10 4.45
N THR A 90 -8.83 -1.91 5.09
CA THR A 90 -7.79 -2.73 4.45
C THR A 90 -8.37 -3.75 3.45
N SER A 91 -9.55 -4.31 3.72
CA SER A 91 -10.19 -5.30 2.83
C SER A 91 -10.68 -4.65 1.55
N ASP A 92 -11.36 -3.50 1.67
CA ASP A 92 -11.79 -2.72 0.53
C ASP A 92 -10.60 -2.18 -0.26
N ALA A 93 -9.54 -1.74 0.42
CA ALA A 93 -8.31 -1.27 -0.22
C ALA A 93 -7.67 -2.35 -1.11
N LEU A 94 -7.55 -3.59 -0.61
CA LEU A 94 -7.05 -4.72 -1.39
C LEU A 94 -7.97 -5.07 -2.58
N THR A 95 -9.29 -5.00 -2.37
CA THR A 95 -10.29 -5.24 -3.42
C THR A 95 -10.19 -4.20 -4.52
N GLN A 96 -10.10 -2.92 -4.16
CA GLN A 96 -9.93 -1.82 -5.10
C GLN A 96 -8.59 -1.93 -5.84
N ALA A 97 -7.50 -2.27 -5.15
CA ALA A 97 -6.19 -2.44 -5.78
C ALA A 97 -6.20 -3.54 -6.86
N ARG A 98 -6.85 -4.68 -6.58
CA ARG A 98 -7.03 -5.76 -7.57
C ARG A 98 -7.83 -5.30 -8.77
N ARG A 99 -8.97 -4.63 -8.55
CA ARG A 99 -9.81 -4.10 -9.63
C ARG A 99 -9.06 -3.08 -10.49
N GLN A 100 -8.33 -2.17 -9.87
CA GLN A 100 -7.54 -1.15 -10.58
C GLN A 100 -6.45 -1.82 -11.44
N LEU A 101 -5.80 -2.85 -10.91
CA LEU A 101 -4.79 -3.61 -11.65
C LEU A 101 -5.39 -4.35 -12.85
N GLU A 102 -6.53 -5.02 -12.67
CA GLU A 102 -7.25 -5.74 -13.73
C GLU A 102 -7.71 -4.80 -14.86
N GLN A 103 -8.11 -3.56 -14.51
CA GLN A 103 -8.48 -2.54 -15.49
C GLN A 103 -7.27 -2.00 -16.25
N ALA A 104 -6.13 -1.86 -15.57
CA ALA A 104 -4.92 -1.30 -16.16
C ALA A 104 -4.10 -2.32 -16.98
N SER A 105 -4.20 -3.61 -16.67
CA SER A 105 -3.53 -4.68 -17.42
C SER A 105 -4.43 -5.90 -17.65
N SER A 106 -4.68 -6.22 -18.92
CA SER A 106 -5.41 -7.43 -19.33
C SER A 106 -4.63 -8.74 -19.11
N ARG A 107 -3.33 -8.65 -18.79
CA ARG A 107 -2.43 -9.82 -18.63
C ARG A 107 -2.20 -10.22 -17.17
N ASN A 108 -2.72 -9.44 -16.22
CA ASN A 108 -2.55 -9.66 -14.77
C ASN A 108 -1.06 -9.76 -14.34
N ASP A 109 -0.19 -9.06 -15.06
CA ASP A 109 1.26 -9.01 -14.88
C ASP A 109 1.73 -7.88 -13.96
N GLY A 110 0.81 -7.05 -13.48
CA GLY A 110 1.12 -5.97 -12.55
C GLY A 110 1.30 -6.40 -11.09
N LEU A 111 1.72 -5.42 -10.30
CA LEU A 111 2.07 -5.55 -8.90
C LEU A 111 1.12 -4.76 -8.01
N ILE A 112 0.77 -5.35 -6.88
CA ILE A 112 0.18 -4.63 -5.75
C ILE A 112 1.21 -4.66 -4.63
N VAL A 113 1.48 -3.52 -4.01
CA VAL A 113 2.33 -3.43 -2.83
C VAL A 113 1.52 -2.88 -1.66
N VAL A 114 1.58 -3.53 -0.50
CA VAL A 114 1.02 -3.01 0.76
C VAL A 114 2.18 -2.51 1.61
N THR A 115 2.17 -1.24 1.99
CA THR A 115 3.29 -0.61 2.69
C THR A 115 2.87 0.59 3.55
N GLY A 116 3.83 1.24 4.19
CA GLY A 116 3.65 2.44 5.02
C GLY A 116 3.35 2.16 6.49
N SER A 117 2.86 0.97 6.85
CA SER A 117 2.56 0.62 8.23
C SER A 117 2.65 -0.89 8.48
N ILE A 118 3.33 -1.26 9.57
CA ILE A 118 3.40 -2.67 10.02
C ILE A 118 2.01 -3.20 10.39
N THR A 119 1.14 -2.38 10.99
CA THR A 119 -0.21 -2.82 11.37
C THR A 119 -1.08 -3.07 10.14
N LEU A 120 -0.92 -2.24 9.11
CA LEU A 120 -1.60 -2.42 7.83
C LEU A 120 -1.14 -3.71 7.14
N ILE A 121 0.16 -4.02 7.19
CA ILE A 121 0.70 -5.27 6.65
C ILE A 121 0.14 -6.48 7.41
N GLY A 122 0.06 -6.40 8.74
CA GLY A 122 -0.55 -7.44 9.56
C GLY A 122 -1.99 -7.71 9.13
N GLU A 123 -2.83 -6.67 9.06
CA GLU A 123 -4.22 -6.81 8.60
C GLU A 123 -4.32 -7.35 7.16
N ALA A 124 -3.45 -6.92 6.25
CA ALA A 124 -3.44 -7.41 4.89
C ALA A 124 -3.06 -8.90 4.81
N LEU A 125 -2.01 -9.31 5.53
CA LEU A 125 -1.59 -10.71 5.62
C LEU A 125 -2.73 -11.59 6.11
N ASP A 126 -3.40 -11.13 7.15
CA ASP A 126 -4.52 -11.77 7.80
C ASP A 126 -5.76 -11.94 6.90
N ILE A 127 -5.97 -11.03 5.95
CA ILE A 127 -7.02 -11.11 4.93
C ILE A 127 -6.61 -12.05 3.79
N LEU A 128 -5.34 -12.02 3.41
CA LEU A 128 -4.80 -12.78 2.27
C LEU A 128 -4.56 -14.26 2.61
N ASP A 129 -4.24 -14.56 3.87
CA ASP A 129 -4.05 -15.92 4.38
C ASP A 129 -4.80 -16.12 5.72
N PRO A 130 -6.13 -16.39 5.65
CA PRO A 130 -6.92 -16.62 6.84
C PRO A 130 -6.52 -17.89 7.63
N ALA A 131 -5.82 -18.83 6.98
CA ALA A 131 -5.43 -20.10 7.59
C ALA A 131 -4.19 -19.97 8.48
N ALA A 132 -3.27 -19.05 8.16
CA ALA A 132 -2.10 -18.73 8.98
C ALA A 132 -2.46 -18.29 10.41
N ARG A 133 -3.64 -17.69 10.61
CA ARG A 133 -4.17 -17.30 11.94
C ARG A 133 -4.58 -18.48 12.81
N LEU A 134 -5.15 -19.54 12.21
CA LEU A 134 -5.63 -20.70 12.97
C LEU A 134 -4.46 -21.55 13.51
N SER A 135 -3.28 -21.48 12.90
CA SER A 135 -2.09 -22.21 13.35
C SER A 135 -1.33 -21.54 14.50
N THR A 136 -1.60 -20.27 14.81
CA THR A 136 -0.92 -19.53 15.90
C THR A 136 -1.69 -19.53 17.20
N ASN A 137 -2.94 -20.01 17.21
CA ASN A 137 -3.81 -20.04 18.39
C ASN A 137 -3.94 -21.43 19.07
N ASP A 138 -3.20 -22.44 18.58
CA ASP A 138 -3.14 -23.80 19.16
C ASP A 138 -1.97 -23.99 20.14
N GLY A 139 -1.51 -22.90 20.78
CA GLY A 139 -0.39 -22.97 21.71
C GLY A 139 -0.32 -21.80 22.69
N SER A 140 -1.23 -21.77 23.68
CA SER A 140 -0.99 -21.41 25.10
C SER A 140 -2.29 -21.45 25.90
#